data_AF-A0A2V5WSN1-F1
#
_entry.id   AF-A0A2V5WSN1-F1
#
_cell.length_a   1.000
_cell.length_b   1.000
_cell.length_c   1.000
_cell.angle_alpha   90.00
_cell.angle_beta   90.00
_cell.angle_gamma   90.00
#
_symmetry.space_group_name_H-M   'P 1'
#
loop_
_entity.id
_entity.type
_entity.pdbx_description
1 polymer ?
#
loop_
_entity_poly.entity_id
_entity_poly.type
_entity_poly.pdbx_seq_one_letter_code
_entity_poly.pdbx_strand_id
1 'polypeptide(L)'
;GEDPFGGVLDQAIKGKAVHGRSFELKRFKQIGEMRGCHVLFVCASEAARLPEILLAAQKGGILTVSDIDRFAERGGIINFYKENNKVRFKINLNAAERAGTKISSQLLRLGTIIREEIDAEK
;
A
#
# COMPACT_ATOMS: atom_id res chain seq x y z
N GLY A 1 4.00 -9.38 8.02
CA GLY A 1 3.37 -10.64 7.64
C GLY A 1 4.32 -11.57 6.92
N GLU A 2 3.78 -12.61 6.31
CA GLU A 2 4.52 -13.56 5.49
C GLU A 2 4.88 -12.90 4.15
N ASP A 3 6.18 -12.61 3.98
CA ASP A 3 6.69 -11.91 2.81
C ASP A 3 6.68 -12.82 1.56
N PRO A 4 5.89 -12.50 0.52
CA PRO A 4 5.84 -13.30 -0.70
C PRO A 4 7.02 -13.04 -1.65
N PHE A 5 7.85 -12.02 -1.40
CA PHE A 5 8.92 -11.60 -2.31
C PHE A 5 10.27 -12.28 -2.04
N GLY A 6 10.45 -12.86 -0.84
CA GLY A 6 11.74 -13.38 -0.41
C GLY A 6 12.86 -12.35 -0.61
N GLY A 7 14.03 -12.80 -1.06
CA GLY A 7 15.19 -11.92 -1.29
C GLY A 7 15.12 -11.05 -2.55
N VAL A 8 14.10 -11.21 -3.41
CA VAL A 8 14.02 -10.50 -4.69
C VAL A 8 13.84 -8.99 -4.47
N LEU A 9 13.01 -8.61 -3.50
CA LEU A 9 12.79 -7.21 -3.18
C LEU A 9 14.07 -6.55 -2.63
N ASP A 10 14.82 -7.25 -1.77
CA ASP A 10 16.09 -6.79 -1.21
C ASP A 10 17.10 -6.50 -2.33
N GLN A 11 17.21 -7.41 -3.30
CA GLN A 11 18.07 -7.22 -4.47
C GLN A 11 17.57 -6.07 -5.35
N ALA A 12 16.26 -5.95 -5.54
CA ALA A 12 15.67 -4.93 -6.39
C ALA A 12 15.90 -3.51 -5.88
N ILE A 13 16.06 -3.31 -4.57
CA ILE A 13 16.30 -1.99 -3.96
C ILE A 13 17.77 -1.73 -3.60
N LYS A 14 18.62 -2.76 -3.60
CA LYS A 14 20.02 -2.65 -3.17
C LYS A 14 20.75 -1.56 -3.97
N GLY A 15 21.31 -0.59 -3.26
CA GLY A 15 22.04 0.53 -3.85
C GLY A 15 21.19 1.53 -4.63
N LYS A 16 19.85 1.39 -4.62
CA LYS A 16 18.95 2.33 -5.28
C LYS A 16 18.65 3.52 -4.37
N ALA A 17 18.50 4.68 -5.00
CA ALA A 17 18.03 5.89 -4.36
C ALA A 17 17.09 6.64 -5.31
N VAL A 18 16.13 7.36 -4.74
CA VAL A 18 15.23 8.26 -5.46
C VAL A 18 15.44 9.66 -4.91
N HIS A 19 15.79 10.61 -5.77
CA HIS A 19 16.10 11.99 -5.38
C HIS A 19 17.11 12.08 -4.21
N GLY A 20 18.15 11.23 -4.24
CA GLY A 20 19.18 11.18 -3.19
C GLY A 20 18.77 10.47 -1.90
N ARG A 21 17.55 9.92 -1.81
CA ARG A 21 17.08 9.13 -0.64
C ARG A 21 17.22 7.65 -0.94
N SER A 22 17.99 6.93 -0.13
CA SER A 22 18.13 5.48 -0.24
C SER A 22 16.85 4.76 0.20
N PHE A 23 16.66 3.55 -0.34
CA PHE A 23 15.64 2.64 0.17
C PHE A 23 16.16 1.85 1.37
N GLU A 24 15.29 1.69 2.37
CA GLU A 24 15.49 0.79 3.50
C GLU A 24 14.29 -0.17 3.55
N LEU A 25 14.54 -1.48 3.50
CA LEU A 25 13.49 -2.49 3.63
C LEU A 25 13.46 -3.02 5.05
N LYS A 26 12.28 -2.99 5.65
CA LYS A 26 12.00 -3.55 6.97
C LYS A 26 10.80 -4.48 6.88
N ARG A 27 10.93 -5.67 7.47
CA ARG A 27 9.86 -6.66 7.59
C ARG A 27 9.36 -6.63 9.02
N PHE A 28 8.15 -6.11 9.22
CA PHE A 28 7.55 -5.94 10.54
C PHE A 28 6.63 -7.12 10.89
N LYS A 29 6.52 -7.42 12.19
CA LYS A 29 5.51 -8.33 12.74
C LYS A 29 4.46 -7.59 13.56
N GLN A 30 4.79 -6.38 14.03
CA GLN A 30 3.92 -5.57 14.89
C GLN A 30 3.69 -4.19 14.30
N ILE A 31 2.49 -3.66 14.50
CA ILE A 31 2.07 -2.34 14.01
C ILE A 31 2.93 -1.21 14.60
N GLY A 32 3.39 -1.34 15.85
CA GLY A 32 4.24 -0.35 16.52
C GLY A 32 5.61 -0.14 15.86
N GLU A 33 6.05 -1.05 15.01
CA GLU A 33 7.36 -0.98 14.34
C GLU A 33 7.32 -0.09 13.08
N MET A 34 6.14 0.36 12.66
CA MET A 34 5.93 1.12 11.41
C MET A 34 6.45 2.57 11.44
N ARG A 35 7.09 3.01 12.53
CA ARG A 35 7.59 4.39 12.68
C ARG A 35 8.66 4.70 11.62
N GLY A 36 8.48 5.80 10.91
CA GLY A 36 9.39 6.22 9.82
C GLY A 36 9.25 5.40 8.53
N CYS A 37 8.24 4.53 8.44
CA CYS A 37 7.88 3.85 7.20
C CYS A 37 7.15 4.83 6.27
N HIS A 38 7.56 4.89 5.00
CA HIS A 38 6.95 5.74 3.98
C HIS A 38 6.00 4.97 3.06
N VAL A 39 6.32 3.69 2.82
CA VAL A 39 5.56 2.77 1.97
C VAL A 39 5.42 1.45 2.70
N LEU A 40 4.18 1.03 2.94
CA LEU A 40 3.85 -0.24 3.58
C LEU A 40 3.23 -1.18 2.56
N PHE A 41 3.89 -2.31 2.32
CA PHE A 41 3.26 -3.44 1.65
C PHE A 41 2.57 -4.34 2.68
N VAL A 42 1.27 -4.57 2.53
CA VAL A 42 0.49 -5.45 3.40
C VAL A 42 0.33 -6.80 2.71
N CYS A 43 0.96 -7.83 3.27
CA CYS A 43 0.89 -9.19 2.73
C CYS A 43 -0.49 -9.81 2.99
N ALA A 44 -0.92 -10.74 2.13
CA ALA A 44 -2.20 -11.45 2.26
C ALA A 44 -2.39 -12.15 3.62
N SER A 45 -1.32 -12.59 4.27
CA SER A 45 -1.35 -13.19 5.61
C SER A 45 -1.93 -12.26 6.69
N GLU A 46 -1.91 -10.94 6.47
CA GLU A 46 -2.41 -9.93 7.42
C GLU A 46 -3.87 -9.52 7.17
N ALA A 47 -4.57 -10.16 6.22
CA ALA A 47 -5.93 -9.78 5.82
C ALA A 47 -6.94 -9.73 6.97
N ALA A 48 -6.76 -10.56 8.01
CA ALA A 48 -7.59 -10.58 9.21
C ALA A 48 -7.43 -9.34 10.10
N ARG A 49 -6.24 -8.72 10.08
CA ARG A 49 -5.89 -7.53 10.89
C ARG A 49 -5.87 -6.25 10.07
N LEU A 50 -6.35 -6.31 8.84
CA LEU A 50 -6.30 -5.22 7.87
C LEU A 50 -6.85 -3.89 8.42
N PRO A 51 -8.00 -3.84 9.12
CA PRO A 51 -8.54 -2.58 9.63
C PRO A 51 -7.58 -1.88 10.61
N GLU A 52 -6.95 -2.63 11.51
CA GLU A 52 -5.98 -2.09 12.49
C GLU A 52 -4.73 -1.54 11.80
N ILE A 53 -4.22 -2.28 10.81
CA ILE A 53 -3.03 -1.90 10.03
C ILE A 53 -3.31 -0.62 9.24
N LEU A 54 -4.45 -0.54 8.55
CA LEU A 54 -4.83 0.63 7.76
C LEU A 54 -5.02 1.87 8.63
N LEU A 55 -5.64 1.72 9.81
CA LEU A 55 -5.81 2.82 10.75
C LEU A 55 -4.45 3.35 11.24
N ALA A 56 -3.50 2.47 11.55
CA ALA A 56 -2.17 2.88 11.96
C ALA A 56 -1.38 3.52 10.81
N ALA A 57 -1.47 2.95 9.60
CA ALA A 57 -0.83 3.50 8.41
C ALA A 57 -1.35 4.90 8.07
N GLN A 58 -2.67 5.11 8.16
CA GLN A 58 -3.29 6.41 7.95
C GLN A 58 -2.74 7.45 8.93
N LYS A 59 -2.67 7.14 10.23
CA LYS A 59 -2.12 8.04 11.26
C LYS A 59 -0.64 8.38 11.02
N GLY A 60 0.12 7.45 10.46
CA GLY A 60 1.52 7.65 10.10
C GLY A 60 1.75 8.36 8.76
N GLY A 61 0.69 8.65 8.00
CA GLY A 61 0.80 9.20 6.65
C GLY A 61 1.51 8.27 5.66
N ILE A 62 1.29 6.96 5.81
CA ILE A 62 2.01 5.93 5.07
C ILE A 62 1.25 5.55 3.80
N LEU A 63 1.95 5.49 2.67
CA LEU A 63 1.38 4.94 1.44
C LEU A 63 1.22 3.42 1.58
N THR A 64 -0.02 2.93 1.54
CA THR A 64 -0.29 1.48 1.65
C THR A 64 -0.47 0.83 0.28
N VAL A 65 0.11 -0.35 0.14
CA VAL A 65 0.09 -1.17 -1.08
C VAL A 65 -0.21 -2.61 -0.69
N SER A 66 -1.06 -3.31 -1.45
CA SER A 66 -1.31 -4.73 -1.23
C SER A 66 -1.85 -5.38 -2.50
N ASP A 67 -1.77 -6.70 -2.58
CA ASP A 67 -2.46 -7.55 -3.57
C ASP A 67 -3.65 -8.32 -2.95
N ILE A 68 -4.05 -7.98 -1.72
CA ILE A 68 -5.27 -8.50 -1.08
C ILE A 68 -6.49 -8.11 -1.92
N ASP A 69 -7.39 -9.07 -2.14
CA ASP A 69 -8.62 -8.81 -2.88
C ASP A 69 -9.44 -7.67 -2.27
N ARG A 70 -9.94 -6.80 -3.14
CA ARG A 70 -10.67 -5.57 -2.79
C ARG A 70 -9.94 -4.66 -1.78
N PHE A 71 -8.61 -4.70 -1.70
CA PHE A 71 -7.84 -3.93 -0.71
C PHE A 71 -8.10 -2.42 -0.77
N ALA A 72 -8.19 -1.86 -1.97
CA ALA A 72 -8.39 -0.43 -2.14
C ALA A 72 -9.81 -0.05 -1.70
N GLU A 73 -10.81 -0.88 -1.99
CA GLU A 73 -12.19 -0.73 -1.56
C GLU A 73 -12.35 -0.86 -0.03
N ARG A 74 -11.41 -1.54 0.64
CA ARG A 74 -11.38 -1.73 2.11
C ARG A 74 -10.58 -0.67 2.87
N GLY A 75 -10.21 0.44 2.23
CA GLY A 75 -9.47 1.54 2.88
C GLY A 75 -7.98 1.62 2.57
N GLY A 76 -7.46 0.69 1.78
CA GLY A 76 -6.09 0.73 1.27
C GLY A 76 -5.90 1.76 0.15
N ILE A 77 -4.68 2.25 -0.07
CA ILE A 77 -4.42 3.28 -1.09
C ILE A 77 -4.20 2.65 -2.47
N ILE A 78 -3.27 1.70 -2.61
CA ILE A 78 -2.97 1.02 -3.87
C ILE A 78 -3.28 -0.47 -3.76
N ASN A 79 -4.16 -0.97 -4.62
CA ASN A 79 -4.44 -2.40 -4.74
C ASN A 79 -3.87 -2.97 -6.05
N PHE A 80 -2.93 -3.89 -5.96
CA PHE A 80 -2.40 -4.64 -7.10
C PHE A 80 -3.30 -5.82 -7.44
N TYR A 81 -3.56 -6.01 -8.72
CA TYR A 81 -4.31 -7.15 -9.22
C TYR A 81 -3.71 -7.65 -10.52
N LYS A 82 -3.93 -8.92 -10.83
CA LYS A 82 -3.53 -9.50 -12.11
C LYS A 82 -4.69 -9.42 -13.10
N GLU A 83 -4.41 -8.93 -14.29
CA GLU A 83 -5.35 -8.90 -15.41
C GLU A 83 -4.58 -9.25 -16.68
N ASN A 84 -5.05 -10.25 -17.44
CA ASN A 84 -4.40 -10.70 -18.68
C ASN A 84 -2.90 -10.98 -18.50
N ASN A 85 -2.54 -11.65 -17.40
CA ASN A 85 -1.17 -11.97 -17.00
C ASN A 85 -0.25 -10.73 -16.80
N LYS A 86 -0.82 -9.54 -16.62
CA LYS A 86 -0.12 -8.30 -16.31
C LYS A 86 -0.54 -7.79 -14.94
N VAL A 87 0.41 -7.22 -14.19
CA VAL A 87 0.09 -6.51 -12.95
C VAL A 87 -0.54 -5.17 -13.31
N ARG A 88 -1.75 -4.95 -12.80
CA ARG A 88 -2.50 -3.70 -12.82
C ARG A 88 -2.69 -3.22 -11.40
N PHE A 89 -3.18 -1.98 -11.26
CA PHE A 89 -3.43 -1.44 -9.94
C PHE A 89 -4.61 -0.48 -9.91
N LYS A 90 -5.33 -0.52 -8.79
CA LYS A 90 -6.35 0.47 -8.43
C LYS A 90 -5.76 1.47 -7.45
N ILE A 91 -6.26 2.71 -7.49
CA ILE A 91 -5.86 3.78 -6.59
C ILE A 91 -7.12 4.32 -5.91
N ASN A 92 -7.15 4.27 -4.59
CA ASN A 92 -8.17 4.91 -3.77
C ASN A 92 -7.71 6.31 -3.37
N LEU A 93 -8.31 7.33 -4.01
CA LEU A 93 -7.97 8.72 -3.75
C LEU A 93 -8.41 9.18 -2.36
N ASN A 94 -9.57 8.71 -1.88
CA ASN A 94 -10.08 9.08 -0.55
C ASN A 94 -9.13 8.59 0.55
N ALA A 95 -8.62 7.35 0.43
CA ALA A 95 -7.63 6.82 1.37
C ALA A 95 -6.30 7.59 1.31
N ALA A 96 -5.85 7.97 0.11
CA ALA A 96 -4.62 8.77 -0.05
C ALA A 96 -4.75 10.14 0.63
N GLU A 97 -5.88 10.82 0.42
CA GLU A 97 -6.19 12.11 1.05
C GLU A 97 -6.25 12.00 2.57
N ARG A 98 -6.94 10.97 3.11
CA ARG A 98 -7.01 10.70 4.55
C ARG A 98 -5.65 10.43 5.20
N ALA A 99 -4.72 9.86 4.45
CA ALA A 99 -3.33 9.64 4.88
C ALA A 99 -2.42 10.85 4.57
N GLY A 100 -2.94 11.96 4.03
CA GLY A 100 -2.15 13.12 3.63
C GLY A 100 -1.14 12.85 2.49
N THR A 101 -1.31 11.75 1.77
CA THR A 101 -0.41 11.33 0.69
C THR A 101 -0.87 11.89 -0.65
N LYS A 102 -0.03 12.70 -1.29
CA LYS A 102 -0.32 13.25 -2.62
C LYS A 102 0.09 12.27 -3.71
N ILE A 103 -0.87 11.88 -4.55
CA ILE A 103 -0.62 11.01 -5.71
C ILE A 103 -0.38 11.86 -6.96
N SER A 104 0.70 11.57 -7.69
CA SER A 104 1.01 12.31 -8.91
C SER A 104 -0.01 12.03 -10.02
N SER A 105 -0.34 13.05 -10.81
CA SER A 105 -1.23 12.90 -11.96
C SER A 105 -0.70 11.89 -12.99
N GLN A 106 0.62 11.70 -13.07
CA GLN A 106 1.25 10.69 -13.91
C GLN A 106 0.88 9.28 -13.47
N LEU A 107 0.90 8.99 -12.16
CA LEU A 107 0.52 7.69 -11.65
C LEU A 107 -0.99 7.42 -11.80
N LEU A 108 -1.82 8.46 -11.59
CA LEU A 108 -3.27 8.35 -11.78
C LEU A 108 -3.67 7.94 -13.20
N ARG A 109 -2.91 8.33 -14.23
CA ARG A 109 -3.17 7.90 -15.62
C ARG A 109 -2.87 6.43 -15.89
N LEU A 110 -2.08 5.77 -15.04
CA LEU A 110 -1.66 4.38 -15.21
C LEU A 110 -2.55 3.38 -14.46
N GLY A 111 -3.25 3.84 -13.42
CA GLY A 111 -4.09 3.02 -12.56
C GLY A 111 -5.58 3.26 -12.74
N THR A 112 -6.39 2.34 -12.24
CA THR A 112 -7.85 2.52 -12.14
C THR A 112 -8.16 3.33 -10.89
N ILE A 113 -8.76 4.50 -11.03
CA ILE A 113 -9.18 5.30 -9.87
C ILE A 113 -10.46 4.68 -9.30
N ILE A 114 -10.46 4.44 -7.99
CA ILE A 114 -11.67 4.13 -7.24
C ILE A 114 -11.93 5.22 -6.21
N ARG A 115 -13.20 5.43 -5.92
CA ARG A 115 -13.66 6.15 -4.74
C ARG A 115 -14.43 5.13 -3.93
N GLU A 116 -14.14 5.07 -2.63
CA GLU A 116 -14.93 4.23 -1.74
C GLU A 116 -16.40 4.65 -1.86
N GLU A 117 -17.27 3.69 -2.13
CA GLU A 117 -18.68 3.86 -1.80
C GLU A 117 -18.75 3.84 -0.28
N ILE A 118 -19.15 4.97 0.30
CA ILE A 118 -19.57 4.99 1.68
C ILE A 118 -20.90 4.26 1.65
N ASP A 119 -20.88 2.96 1.94
CA ASP A 119 -22.09 2.26 2.35
C ASP A 119 -22.56 2.97 3.62
N ALA A 120 -23.53 3.87 3.44
CA ALA A 120 -24.33 4.39 4.53
C ALA A 120 -25.10 3.20 5.10
N GLU A 121 -24.50 2.52 6.08
CA GLU A 121 -25.23 1.55 6.89
C GLU A 121 -26.45 2.26 7.49
N LYS A 122 -27.63 1.70 7.18
CA LYS A 122 -28.94 2.05 7.73
C LYS A 122 -29.04 1.70 9.21
#